data_AF-A0A2A2UYL4-F1
#
_entry.id   AF-A0A2A2UYL4-F1
#
_cell.length_a   1.000
_cell.length_b   1.000
_cell.length_c   1.000
_cell.angle_alpha   90.00
_cell.angle_beta   90.00
_cell.angle_gamma   90.00
#
_symmetry.space_group_name_H-M   'P 1'
#
loop_
_entity.id
_entity.type
_entity.pdbx_description
1 polymer ?
#
loop_
_entity_poly.entity_id
_entity_poly.type
_entity_poly.pdbx_seq_one_letter_code
_entity_poly.pdbx_strand_id
1 'polypeptide(L)'
;MVTPIIIILLLCGPLLLGVIYSKIRDVQVEKTTLACWGLGIAFIFFFIGHIVKAQGMVEMLPSWVPYRLPLVYFTGVVELAVAVLLFIPKYQLPAAKAAIAAFILFFPANVYAALNSVGLGGHQWGPVYLLIRAPLQIILIAWAYFMCAKPLSMPVAEIK
;
A
#
# COMPACT_ATOMS: atom_id res chain seq x y z
N MET A 1 14.42 10.40 3.14
CA MET A 1 13.10 11.07 3.01
C MET A 1 12.44 10.91 1.63
N VAL A 2 13.05 10.24 0.65
CA VAL A 2 12.45 10.11 -0.70
C VAL A 2 11.34 9.06 -0.77
N THR A 3 11.32 8.10 0.16
CA THR A 3 10.41 6.95 0.14
C THR A 3 8.92 7.32 0.12
N PRO A 4 8.40 8.23 0.97
CA PRO A 4 7.00 8.65 0.90
C PRO A 4 6.61 9.25 -0.45
N ILE A 5 7.52 10.03 -1.06
CA ILE A 5 7.30 10.68 -2.35
C ILE A 5 7.19 9.62 -3.45
N ILE A 6 8.10 8.64 -3.47
CA ILE A 6 8.05 7.51 -4.42
C ILE A 6 6.71 6.77 -4.29
N ILE A 7 6.28 6.47 -3.06
CA ILE A 7 5.02 5.75 -2.81
C ILE A 7 3.82 6.51 -3.40
N ILE A 8 3.73 7.82 -3.16
CA ILE A 8 2.64 8.65 -3.70
C ILE A 8 2.69 8.71 -5.23
N LEU A 9 3.88 8.80 -5.84
CA LEU A 9 4.02 8.79 -7.30
C LEU A 9 3.56 7.47 -7.90
N LEU A 10 3.94 6.33 -7.30
CA LEU A 10 3.50 5.00 -7.74
C LEU A 10 1.99 4.82 -7.58
N LEU A 11 1.44 5.28 -6.46
CA LEU A 11 0.01 5.21 -6.14
C LEU A 11 -0.83 6.01 -7.14
N CYS A 12 -0.45 7.26 -7.42
CA CYS A 12 -1.24 8.16 -8.27
C CYS A 12 -0.95 7.99 -9.77
N GLY A 13 0.21 7.44 -10.14
CA GLY A 13 0.72 7.40 -11.51
C GLY A 13 -0.28 6.83 -12.54
N PRO A 14 -0.74 5.57 -12.39
CA PRO A 14 -1.65 4.98 -13.37
C PRO A 14 -2.97 5.75 -13.53
N LEU A 15 -3.52 6.27 -12.43
CA LEU A 15 -4.74 7.06 -12.47
C LEU A 15 -4.54 8.39 -13.20
N LEU A 16 -3.47 9.13 -12.89
CA LEU A 16 -3.16 10.40 -13.54
C LEU A 16 -2.92 10.22 -15.04
N LEU A 17 -2.13 9.21 -15.42
CA LEU A 17 -1.86 8.89 -16.82
C LEU A 17 -3.14 8.51 -17.56
N GLY A 18 -4.00 7.69 -16.96
CA GLY A 18 -5.28 7.32 -17.56
C GLY A 18 -6.24 8.49 -17.72
N VAL A 19 -6.29 9.42 -16.76
CA VAL A 19 -7.11 10.64 -16.87
C VAL A 19 -6.59 11.58 -17.97
N ILE A 20 -5.27 11.75 -18.07
CA ILE A 20 -4.64 12.54 -19.15
C ILE A 20 -4.95 11.90 -20.51
N TYR A 21 -4.77 10.58 -20.62
CA TYR A 21 -5.05 9.83 -21.84
C TYR A 21 -6.53 9.95 -22.25
N SER A 22 -7.44 9.79 -21.28
CA SER A 22 -8.89 9.95 -21.47
C SER A 22 -9.23 11.32 -22.07
N LYS A 23 -8.64 12.40 -21.53
CA LYS A 23 -8.87 13.77 -22.02
C LYS A 23 -8.30 14.03 -23.41
N ILE A 24 -7.14 13.44 -23.74
CA ILE A 24 -6.49 13.63 -25.05
C ILE A 24 -7.22 12.85 -26.15
N ARG A 25 -7.75 11.67 -25.82
CA ARG A 25 -8.30 10.71 -26.79
C ARG A 25 -9.82 10.63 -26.79
N ASP A 26 -10.47 11.36 -25.89
CA ASP A 26 -11.93 11.31 -25.67
C ASP A 26 -12.45 9.88 -25.41
N VAL A 27 -11.67 9.08 -24.66
CA VAL A 27 -11.98 7.69 -24.32
C VAL A 27 -12.35 7.59 -22.85
N GLN A 28 -13.38 6.81 -22.51
CA GLN A 28 -13.72 6.51 -21.12
C GLN A 28 -12.73 5.51 -20.53
N VAL A 29 -12.22 5.82 -19.33
CA VAL A 29 -11.30 4.96 -18.58
C VAL A 29 -11.90 4.55 -17.26
N GLU A 30 -11.71 3.29 -16.89
CA GLU A 30 -12.13 2.74 -15.60
C GLU A 30 -11.20 3.23 -14.49
N LYS A 31 -11.58 4.35 -13.86
CA LYS A 31 -10.77 5.03 -12.82
C LYS A 31 -10.49 4.11 -11.63
N THR A 32 -11.44 3.28 -11.23
CA THR A 32 -11.26 2.30 -10.13
C THR A 32 -10.16 1.30 -10.45
N THR A 33 -10.17 0.72 -11.65
CA THR A 33 -9.12 -0.23 -12.09
C THR A 33 -7.74 0.42 -12.05
N LEU A 34 -7.61 1.64 -12.55
CA LEU A 34 -6.35 2.38 -12.54
C LEU A 34 -5.87 2.72 -11.12
N ALA A 35 -6.79 3.08 -10.22
CA ALA A 35 -6.46 3.33 -8.82
C ALA A 35 -6.01 2.06 -8.09
N CYS A 36 -6.64 0.92 -8.38
CA CYS A 36 -6.23 -0.40 -7.89
C CYS A 36 -4.83 -0.78 -8.41
N TRP A 37 -4.55 -0.51 -9.70
CA TRP A 37 -3.23 -0.77 -10.28
C TRP A 37 -2.14 0.09 -9.62
N GLY A 38 -2.40 1.36 -9.34
CA GLY A 38 -1.47 2.22 -8.60
C GLY A 38 -1.15 1.66 -7.21
N LEU A 39 -2.18 1.20 -6.48
CA LEU A 39 -2.00 0.52 -5.21
C LEU A 39 -1.20 -0.79 -5.36
N GLY A 40 -1.49 -1.59 -6.39
CA GLY A 40 -0.76 -2.81 -6.70
C GLY A 40 0.74 -2.56 -6.96
N ILE A 41 1.07 -1.52 -7.72
CA ILE A 41 2.46 -1.11 -7.97
C ILE A 41 3.15 -0.69 -6.67
N ALA A 42 2.46 0.03 -5.77
CA ALA A 42 2.99 0.38 -4.46
C ALA A 42 3.28 -0.88 -3.61
N PHE A 43 2.41 -1.88 -3.65
CA PHE A 43 2.65 -3.17 -2.97
C PHE A 43 3.82 -3.96 -3.57
N ILE A 44 4.02 -3.93 -4.90
CA ILE A 44 5.24 -4.49 -5.53
C ILE A 44 6.49 -3.80 -4.97
N PHE A 45 6.45 -2.47 -4.84
CA PHE A 45 7.57 -1.72 -4.26
C PHE A 45 7.85 -2.14 -2.81
N PHE A 46 6.82 -2.36 -1.99
CA PHE A 46 7.00 -2.87 -0.62
C PHE A 46 7.57 -4.28 -0.59
N PHE A 47 7.08 -5.18 -1.45
CA PHE A 47 7.64 -6.53 -1.61
C PHE A 47 9.12 -6.49 -1.99
N ILE A 48 9.52 -5.68 -2.97
CA ILE A 48 10.93 -5.51 -3.34
C ILE A 48 11.76 -5.05 -2.12
N GLY A 49 11.20 -4.17 -1.30
CA GLY A 49 11.79 -3.76 -0.03
C GLY A 49 12.05 -4.94 0.93
N HIS A 50 11.10 -5.86 1.06
CA HIS A 50 11.24 -7.06 1.90
C HIS A 50 12.39 -7.96 1.46
N ILE A 51 12.73 -7.95 0.17
CA ILE A 51 13.85 -8.74 -0.36
C ILE A 51 15.17 -7.97 -0.24
N VAL A 52 15.22 -6.75 -0.79
CA VAL A 52 16.46 -5.97 -0.95
C VAL A 52 16.91 -5.34 0.38
N LYS A 53 15.97 -5.05 1.29
CA LYS A 53 16.23 -4.39 2.57
C LYS A 53 15.80 -5.23 3.77
N ALA A 54 15.78 -6.56 3.60
CA ALA A 54 15.33 -7.52 4.61
C ALA A 54 15.95 -7.25 6.01
N GLN A 55 17.27 -7.04 6.08
CA GLN A 55 17.94 -6.80 7.36
C GLN A 55 17.48 -5.51 8.05
N GLY A 56 17.30 -4.43 7.30
CA GLY A 56 16.74 -3.19 7.86
C GLY A 56 15.30 -3.38 8.35
N MET A 57 14.51 -4.27 7.74
CA MET A 57 13.16 -4.58 8.20
C MET A 57 13.16 -5.47 9.45
N VAL A 58 14.14 -6.37 9.58
CA VAL A 58 14.33 -7.18 10.78
C VAL A 58 14.59 -6.30 12.01
N GLU A 59 15.33 -5.21 11.85
CA GLU A 59 15.55 -4.22 12.91
C GLU A 59 14.27 -3.50 13.33
N MET A 60 13.29 -3.37 12.42
CA MET A 60 11.97 -2.79 12.73
C MET A 60 11.10 -3.71 13.60
N LEU A 61 11.56 -4.93 13.88
CA LEU A 61 10.86 -5.88 14.74
C LEU A 61 11.54 -5.96 16.12
N PRO A 62 10.76 -5.96 17.21
CA PRO A 62 11.29 -6.17 18.56
C PRO A 62 12.13 -7.43 18.69
N SER A 63 13.16 -7.40 19.54
CA SER A 63 14.08 -8.53 19.73
C SER A 63 13.42 -9.81 20.26
N TRP A 64 12.28 -9.69 20.94
CA TRP A 64 11.48 -10.81 21.44
C TRP A 64 10.66 -11.53 20.35
N VAL A 65 10.51 -10.94 19.16
CA VAL A 65 9.80 -11.59 18.04
C VAL A 65 10.67 -12.76 17.52
N PRO A 66 10.16 -14.00 17.54
CA PRO A 66 10.90 -15.12 17.00
C PRO A 66 10.92 -15.06 15.46
N TYR A 67 11.94 -15.67 14.84
CA TYR A 67 12.03 -15.82 13.38
C TYR A 67 11.84 -14.52 12.58
N ARG A 68 12.39 -13.39 13.05
CA ARG A 68 12.22 -12.06 12.43
C ARG A 68 12.50 -12.04 10.93
N LEU A 69 13.60 -12.65 10.48
CA LEU A 69 13.95 -12.66 9.06
C LEU A 69 12.98 -13.50 8.20
N PRO A 70 12.65 -14.76 8.56
CA PRO A 70 11.56 -15.49 7.92
C PRO A 70 10.23 -14.74 7.92
N LEU A 71 9.89 -14.05 9.01
CA LEU A 71 8.65 -13.28 9.11
C LEU A 71 8.62 -12.12 8.11
N VAL A 72 9.73 -11.39 7.95
CA VAL A 72 9.89 -10.34 6.92
C VAL A 72 9.68 -10.94 5.52
N TYR A 73 10.27 -12.08 5.20
CA TYR A 73 10.01 -12.71 3.89
C TYR A 73 8.56 -13.15 3.71
N PHE A 74 7.94 -13.69 4.77
CA PHE A 74 6.55 -14.09 4.75
C PHE A 74 5.61 -12.90 4.51
N THR A 75 5.80 -11.79 5.23
CA THR A 75 4.99 -10.57 5.02
C THR A 75 5.21 -10.00 3.62
N GLY A 76 6.43 -10.07 3.09
CA GLY A 76 6.71 -9.71 1.69
C GLY A 76 5.92 -10.55 0.69
N VAL A 77 5.85 -11.87 0.87
CA VAL A 77 5.04 -12.75 0.00
C VAL A 77 3.55 -12.41 0.08
N VAL A 78 3.04 -12.10 1.29
CA VAL A 78 1.66 -11.64 1.47
C VAL A 78 1.41 -10.34 0.70
N GLU A 79 2.33 -9.37 0.77
CA GLU A 79 2.23 -8.12 0.02
C GLU A 79 2.26 -8.35 -1.50
N LEU A 80 3.10 -9.26 -2.01
CA LEU A 80 3.11 -9.62 -3.43
C LEU A 80 1.79 -10.25 -3.86
N ALA A 81 1.19 -11.12 -3.04
CA ALA A 81 -0.11 -11.70 -3.34
C ALA A 81 -1.20 -10.62 -3.42
N VAL A 82 -1.22 -9.67 -2.48
CA VAL A 82 -2.11 -8.51 -2.54
C VAL A 82 -1.89 -7.70 -3.81
N ALA A 83 -0.62 -7.44 -4.17
CA ALA A 83 -0.28 -6.72 -5.39
C ALA A 83 -0.86 -7.39 -6.65
N VAL A 84 -0.61 -8.68 -6.83
CA VAL A 84 -1.08 -9.44 -7.99
C VAL A 84 -2.60 -9.41 -8.08
N LEU A 85 -3.31 -9.59 -6.97
CA LEU A 85 -4.77 -9.59 -6.96
C LEU A 85 -5.36 -8.21 -7.27
N LEU A 86 -4.68 -7.11 -6.95
CA LEU A 86 -5.11 -5.75 -7.31
C LEU A 86 -5.08 -5.47 -8.83
N PHE A 87 -4.29 -6.23 -9.59
CA PHE A 87 -4.27 -6.11 -11.06
C PHE A 87 -5.43 -6.83 -11.73
N ILE A 88 -6.11 -7.74 -11.04
CA ILE A 88 -7.18 -8.59 -11.60
C ILE A 88 -8.54 -8.02 -11.17
N PRO A 89 -9.37 -7.46 -12.08
CA PRO A 89 -10.62 -6.77 -11.71
C PRO A 89 -11.54 -7.56 -10.78
N LYS A 90 -11.67 -8.88 -11.01
CA LYS A 90 -12.48 -9.79 -10.18
C LYS A 90 -12.04 -9.84 -8.71
N TYR A 91 -10.76 -9.60 -8.42
CA TYR A 91 -10.18 -9.74 -7.08
C TYR A 91 -9.83 -8.40 -6.42
N GLN A 92 -10.11 -7.27 -7.07
CA GLN A 92 -9.76 -5.94 -6.54
C GLN A 92 -10.41 -5.63 -5.20
N LEU A 93 -11.70 -5.93 -5.03
CA LEU A 93 -12.41 -5.70 -3.77
C LEU A 93 -11.79 -6.48 -2.59
N PRO A 94 -11.63 -7.82 -2.65
CA PRO A 94 -10.98 -8.55 -1.55
C PRO A 94 -9.51 -8.16 -1.37
N ALA A 95 -8.78 -7.86 -2.46
CA ALA A 95 -7.38 -7.42 -2.37
C ALA A 95 -7.23 -6.05 -1.69
N ALA A 96 -8.13 -5.10 -1.97
CA ALA A 96 -8.14 -3.79 -1.32
C ALA A 96 -8.45 -3.90 0.19
N LYS A 97 -9.35 -4.81 0.57
CA LYS A 97 -9.61 -5.11 2.00
C LYS A 97 -8.38 -5.72 2.67
N ALA A 98 -7.70 -6.65 2.00
CA ALA A 98 -6.46 -7.24 2.48
C ALA A 98 -5.33 -6.20 2.61
N ALA A 99 -5.24 -5.26 1.65
CA ALA A 99 -4.30 -4.14 1.72
C ALA A 99 -4.54 -3.26 2.96
N ILE A 100 -5.79 -2.90 3.24
CA ILE A 100 -6.17 -2.15 4.45
C ILE A 100 -5.76 -2.91 5.71
N ALA A 101 -6.06 -4.21 5.78
CA ALA A 101 -5.68 -5.05 6.91
C ALA A 101 -4.16 -5.10 7.10
N ALA A 102 -3.39 -5.28 6.02
CA ALA A 102 -1.93 -5.27 6.06
C ALA A 102 -1.40 -3.91 6.57
N PHE A 103 -1.94 -2.80 6.09
CA PHE A 103 -1.55 -1.47 6.56
C PHE A 103 -1.81 -1.28 8.05
N ILE A 104 -2.93 -1.74 8.58
CA ILE A 104 -3.23 -1.65 10.01
C ILE A 104 -2.29 -2.56 10.81
N LEU A 105 -2.09 -3.80 10.37
CA LEU A 105 -1.26 -4.79 11.06
C LEU A 105 0.24 -4.44 11.07
N PHE A 106 0.74 -3.80 10.02
CA PHE A 106 2.17 -3.44 9.92
C PHE A 106 2.49 -2.09 10.56
N PHE A 107 1.49 -1.24 10.83
CA PHE A 107 1.72 0.07 11.44
C PHE A 107 2.41 -0.01 12.82
N PRO A 108 2.06 -0.94 13.73
CA PRO A 108 2.79 -1.13 14.99
C PRO A 108 4.30 -1.32 14.83
N ALA A 109 4.76 -2.05 13.80
CA ALA A 109 6.18 -2.22 13.54
C ALA A 109 6.86 -0.89 13.14
N ASN A 110 6.16 -0.02 12.41
CA ASN A 110 6.65 1.31 12.07
C ASN A 110 6.70 2.23 13.30
N VAL A 111 5.72 2.13 14.20
CA VAL A 111 5.74 2.84 15.49
C VAL A 111 6.92 2.38 16.33
N TYR A 112 7.11 1.08 16.50
CA TYR A 112 8.25 0.52 17.23
C TYR A 112 9.59 1.01 16.65
N ALA A 113 9.76 0.91 15.33
CA ALA A 113 10.97 1.33 14.65
C ALA A 113 11.28 2.82 14.86
N ALA A 114 10.25 3.68 14.78
CA ALA A 114 10.42 5.11 15.04
C ALA A 114 10.74 5.42 16.51
N LEU A 115 10.07 4.76 17.46
CA LEU A 115 10.32 4.98 18.89
C LEU A 115 11.73 4.57 19.31
N ASN A 116 12.29 3.53 18.66
CA ASN A 116 13.64 3.03 18.95
C ASN A 116 14.70 3.58 17.99
N SER A 117 14.32 4.43 17.03
CA SER A 117 15.22 4.99 16.00
C SER A 117 15.98 3.93 15.18
N VAL A 118 15.34 2.80 14.89
CA VAL A 118 15.95 1.64 14.18
C VAL A 118 15.31 1.39 12.82
N GLY A 119 15.97 0.60 11.95
CA GLY A 119 15.39 0.11 10.72
C GLY A 119 15.75 0.92 9.48
N LEU A 120 14.77 1.39 8.70
CA LEU A 120 15.02 2.02 7.39
C LEU A 120 14.03 3.12 7.05
N GLY A 121 14.23 3.84 5.94
CA GLY A 121 13.20 4.73 5.38
C GLY A 121 12.95 6.03 6.15
N GLY A 122 13.75 6.34 7.18
CA GLY A 122 13.61 7.55 7.99
C GLY A 122 13.28 7.30 9.46
N HIS A 123 13.05 6.04 9.86
CA HIS A 123 12.78 5.70 11.27
C HIS A 123 13.92 6.10 12.22
N GLN A 124 15.17 6.25 11.73
CA GLN A 124 16.32 6.78 12.47
C GLN A 124 16.12 8.21 13.01
N TRP A 125 15.14 8.95 12.47
CA TRP A 125 14.82 10.29 12.95
C TRP A 125 14.03 10.27 14.25
N GLY A 126 13.69 9.08 14.75
CA GLY A 126 12.96 8.91 15.99
C GLY A 126 11.45 9.12 15.81
N PRO A 127 10.73 9.36 16.91
CA PRO A 127 9.27 9.50 16.92
C PRO A 127 8.72 10.57 16.00
N VAL A 128 9.49 11.64 15.71
CA VAL A 128 9.09 12.73 14.81
C VAL A 128 8.75 12.21 13.41
N TYR A 129 9.37 11.11 12.97
CA TYR A 129 9.08 10.50 11.67
C TYR A 129 7.63 10.01 11.55
N LEU A 130 6.95 9.73 12.67
CA LEU A 130 5.53 9.34 12.65
C LEU A 130 4.61 10.45 12.15
N LEU A 131 5.03 11.73 12.22
CA LEU A 131 4.30 12.85 11.60
C LEU A 131 4.30 12.78 10.07
N ILE A 132 5.22 12.02 9.46
CA ILE A 132 5.26 11.77 8.01
C ILE A 132 4.64 10.40 7.71
N ARG A 133 5.00 9.39 8.49
CA ARG A 133 4.61 7.99 8.27
C ARG A 133 3.13 7.75 8.54
N ALA A 134 2.58 8.28 9.63
CA ALA A 134 1.17 8.05 9.97
C ALA A 134 0.22 8.71 8.96
N PRO A 135 0.41 9.96 8.51
CA PRO A 135 -0.40 10.53 7.43
C PRO A 135 -0.29 9.74 6.13
N LEU A 136 0.91 9.31 5.73
CA LEU A 136 1.07 8.45 4.55
C LEU A 136 0.27 7.14 4.69
N GLN A 137 0.32 6.51 5.86
CA GLN A 137 -0.43 5.28 6.13
C GLN A 137 -1.95 5.52 6.02
N ILE A 138 -2.44 6.64 6.57
CA ILE A 138 -3.84 7.04 6.47
C ILE A 138 -4.23 7.27 5.01
N ILE A 139 -3.39 7.94 4.21
CA ILE A 139 -3.62 8.15 2.78
C ILE A 139 -3.74 6.81 2.05
N LEU A 140 -2.86 5.86 2.31
CA LEU A 140 -2.88 4.53 1.69
C LEU A 140 -4.15 3.74 2.05
N ILE A 141 -4.56 3.77 3.32
CA ILE A 141 -5.80 3.13 3.80
C ILE A 141 -7.02 3.81 3.16
N ALA A 142 -7.06 5.14 3.17
CA ALA A 142 -8.15 5.90 2.57
C ALA A 142 -8.25 5.64 1.06
N TRP A 143 -7.13 5.58 0.35
CA TRP A 143 -7.10 5.24 -1.07
C TRP A 143 -7.66 3.85 -1.33
N ALA A 144 -7.16 2.83 -0.61
CA ALA A 144 -7.65 1.47 -0.74
C ALA A 144 -9.16 1.39 -0.45
N TYR A 145 -9.65 2.12 0.56
CA TYR A 145 -11.07 2.13 0.90
C TYR A 145 -11.93 2.84 -0.15
N PHE A 146 -11.67 4.12 -0.42
CA PHE A 146 -12.54 4.96 -1.24
C PHE A 146 -12.41 4.68 -2.74
N MET A 147 -11.22 4.33 -3.21
CA MET A 147 -10.96 4.16 -4.64
C MET A 147 -11.11 2.70 -5.10
N CYS A 148 -10.85 1.74 -4.21
CA CYS A 148 -10.75 0.32 -4.59
C CYS A 148 -11.81 -0.57 -3.90
N ALA A 149 -12.18 -0.28 -2.65
CA ALA A 149 -13.06 -1.16 -1.86
C ALA A 149 -14.51 -0.69 -1.75
N LYS A 150 -14.81 0.60 -1.99
CA LYS A 150 -16.18 1.10 -1.95
C LYS A 150 -16.94 0.49 -3.14
N PRO A 151 -18.01 -0.30 -2.90
CA PRO A 151 -18.84 -0.77 -4.00
C PRO A 151 -19.41 0.46 -4.72
N LEU A 152 -19.28 0.51 -6.04
CA LEU A 152 -20.18 1.31 -6.87
C LEU A 152 -21.57 0.91 -6.41
N SER A 153 -22.29 1.83 -5.77
CA SER A 153 -23.70 1.66 -5.46
C SER A 153 -24.37 1.27 -6.77
N MET A 154 -24.68 -0.01 -6.95
CA MET A 154 -25.55 -0.40 -8.04
C MET A 154 -26.87 0.33 -7.77
N PRO A 155 -27.42 1.05 -8.76
CA PRO A 155 -28.85 1.33 -8.71
C PRO A 155 -29.52 -0.02 -8.55
N VAL A 156 -30.18 -0.25 -7.42
CA VAL A 156 -31.14 -1.34 -7.32
C VAL A 156 -32.17 -0.99 -8.39
N ALA A 157 -32.12 -1.70 -9.52
CA ALA A 157 -33.17 -1.60 -10.52
C ALA A 157 -34.45 -1.97 -9.77
N GLU A 158 -35.33 -0.99 -9.59
CA GLU A 158 -36.71 -1.23 -9.16
C GLU A 158 -37.30 -2.23 -10.15
N ILE A 159 -37.49 -3.46 -9.69
CA ILE A 159 -38.37 -4.40 -10.36
C ILE A 159 -39.79 -3.88 -10.07
N LYS A 160 -40.36 -3.22 -11.08
CA LYS A 160 -41.80 -2.92 -11.15
C LYS A 160 -42.62 -4.20 -11.18
#